data_AF-A0A2D4F8S4-F1
#
_entry.id   AF-A0A2D4F8S4-F1
#
_cell.length_a   1.000
_cell.length_b   1.000
_cell.length_c   1.000
_cell.angle_alpha   90.00
_cell.angle_beta   90.00
_cell.angle_gamma   90.00
#
_symmetry.space_group_name_H-M   'P 1'
#
loop_
_entity.id
_entity.type
_entity.pdbx_description
1 polymer ?
#
loop_
_entity_poly.entity_id
_entity_poly.type
_entity_poly.pdbx_seq_one_letter_code
_entity_poly.pdbx_strand_id
1 'polypeptide(L)'
;DQQYADNLEGKKRIELDLRARELAQLEEECRRAKAMALADFNRAQAAEVAEQQHISQQREQDDNYAEIHNHLTGNLLLEDPGGAKSSLGSHRVITDRWKGMSPEQLQAVWQMQKEQCQENQRLRQQERQRDAEWDGQRELAARAA
;
A
#
# COMPACT_ATOMS: atom_id res chain seq x y z
N ASP A 1 -96.88 -24.15 4.33
CA ASP A 1 -95.60 -24.82 4.61
C ASP A 1 -94.52 -24.56 3.55
N GLN A 2 -94.79 -24.79 2.27
CA GLN A 2 -93.81 -24.62 1.18
C GLN A 2 -93.27 -23.17 1.03
N GLN A 3 -94.15 -22.16 1.05
CA GLN A 3 -93.74 -20.74 0.98
C GLN A 3 -92.87 -20.29 2.17
N TYR A 4 -93.01 -20.91 3.34
CA TYR A 4 -92.19 -20.59 4.51
C TYR A 4 -90.78 -21.19 4.37
N ALA A 5 -90.69 -22.42 3.86
CA ALA A 5 -89.42 -23.06 3.53
C ALA A 5 -88.65 -22.28 2.45
N ASP A 6 -89.33 -21.85 1.38
CA ASP A 6 -88.71 -21.08 0.29
C ASP A 6 -88.16 -19.73 0.78
N ASN A 7 -88.90 -19.04 1.66
CA ASN A 7 -88.45 -17.79 2.28
C ASN A 7 -87.24 -18.00 3.21
N LEU A 8 -87.19 -19.12 3.93
CA LEU A 8 -86.07 -19.46 4.79
C LEU A 8 -84.82 -19.81 3.96
N GLU A 9 -84.98 -20.53 2.85
CA GLU A 9 -83.91 -20.82 1.91
C GLU A 9 -83.38 -19.54 1.25
N GLY A 10 -84.26 -18.63 0.83
CA GLY A 10 -83.89 -17.33 0.28
C GLY A 10 -83.03 -16.51 1.26
N LYS A 11 -83.44 -16.45 2.54
CA LYS A 11 -82.67 -15.78 3.60
C LYS A 11 -81.30 -16.41 3.82
N LYS A 12 -81.22 -17.75 3.84
CA LYS A 12 -79.94 -18.48 3.97
C LYS A 12 -79.00 -18.21 2.80
N ARG A 13 -79.50 -18.16 1.56
CA ARG A 13 -78.69 -17.82 0.38
C ARG A 13 -78.11 -16.41 0.49
N ILE A 14 -78.93 -15.43 0.89
CA ILE A 14 -78.47 -14.05 1.12
C ILE A 14 -77.39 -14.00 2.20
N GLU A 15 -77.56 -14.71 3.31
CA GLU A 15 -76.56 -14.77 4.39
C GLU A 15 -75.23 -15.39 3.92
N LEU A 16 -75.28 -16.46 3.13
CA LEU A 16 -74.10 -17.08 2.55
C LEU A 16 -73.38 -16.17 1.56
N ASP A 17 -74.13 -15.46 0.71
CA ASP A 17 -73.57 -14.49 -0.25
C ASP A 17 -72.90 -13.30 0.47
N LEU A 18 -73.49 -12.82 1.56
CA LEU A 18 -72.88 -11.77 2.41
C LEU A 18 -71.58 -12.26 3.05
N ARG A 19 -71.58 -13.45 3.65
CA ARG A 19 -70.37 -14.05 4.22
C ARG A 19 -69.28 -14.29 3.18
N ALA A 20 -69.66 -14.76 1.98
CA ALA A 20 -68.71 -14.96 0.89
C ALA A 20 -68.05 -13.64 0.45
N ARG A 21 -68.81 -12.54 0.43
CA ARG A 21 -68.27 -11.20 0.14
C ARG A 21 -67.31 -10.71 1.22
N GLU A 22 -67.67 -10.88 2.50
CA GLU A 22 -66.82 -10.50 3.64
C GLU A 22 -65.50 -11.29 3.63
N LEU A 23 -65.56 -12.60 3.39
CA LEU A 23 -64.35 -13.44 3.29
C LEU A 23 -63.46 -13.02 2.11
N ALA A 24 -64.04 -12.73 0.94
CA ALA A 24 -63.28 -12.27 -0.21
C ALA A 24 -62.59 -10.91 0.05
N GLN A 25 -63.25 -10.00 0.79
CA GLN A 25 -62.65 -8.72 1.20
C GLN A 25 -61.47 -8.93 2.16
N LEU A 26 -61.65 -9.77 3.18
CA LEU A 26 -60.58 -10.09 4.15
C LEU A 26 -59.39 -10.78 3.50
N GLU A 27 -59.62 -11.68 2.55
CA GLU A 27 -58.53 -12.33 1.79
C GLU A 27 -57.73 -11.33 0.97
N GLU A 28 -58.40 -10.38 0.31
CA GLU A 28 -57.75 -9.34 -0.47
C GLU A 28 -56.96 -8.38 0.44
N GLU A 29 -57.51 -7.99 1.58
CA GLU A 29 -56.79 -7.19 2.59
C GLU A 29 -55.56 -7.94 3.12
N CYS A 30 -55.69 -9.22 3.44
CA CYS A 30 -54.57 -10.05 3.88
C CYS A 30 -53.49 -10.17 2.79
N ARG A 31 -53.89 -10.33 1.53
CA ARG A 31 -52.97 -10.39 0.38
C ARG A 31 -52.20 -9.07 0.24
N ARG A 32 -52.89 -7.94 0.35
CA ARG A 32 -52.26 -6.60 0.32
C ARG A 32 -51.29 -6.40 1.48
N ALA A 33 -51.71 -6.74 2.70
CA ALA A 33 -50.86 -6.62 3.88
C ALA A 33 -49.58 -7.45 3.75
N LYS A 34 -49.70 -8.69 3.24
CA LYS A 34 -48.54 -9.56 2.95
C LYS A 34 -47.63 -8.96 1.88
N ALA A 35 -48.21 -8.46 0.78
CA ALA A 35 -47.44 -7.84 -0.30
C ALA A 35 -46.68 -6.60 0.18
N MET A 36 -47.30 -5.76 1.01
CA MET A 36 -46.65 -4.61 1.62
C MET A 36 -45.50 -5.02 2.55
N ALA A 37 -45.74 -5.98 3.45
CA ALA A 37 -44.70 -6.47 4.35
C ALA A 37 -43.48 -7.05 3.60
N LEU A 38 -43.72 -7.77 2.49
CA LEU A 38 -42.64 -8.28 1.64
C LEU A 38 -41.90 -7.16 0.90
N ALA A 39 -42.62 -6.14 0.41
CA ALA A 39 -42.01 -4.99 -0.23
C ALA A 39 -41.12 -4.21 0.74
N ASP A 40 -41.59 -4.00 1.97
CA ASP A 40 -40.83 -3.33 3.03
C ASP A 40 -39.60 -4.14 3.44
N PHE A 41 -39.74 -5.46 3.57
CA PHE A 41 -38.61 -6.36 3.85
C PHE A 41 -37.55 -6.32 2.74
N ASN A 42 -37.97 -6.46 1.48
CA ASN A 42 -37.05 -6.41 0.34
C ASN A 42 -36.35 -5.05 0.25
N ARG A 43 -37.06 -3.96 0.56
CA ARG A 43 -36.47 -2.61 0.61
C ARG A 43 -35.42 -2.50 1.71
N ALA A 44 -35.71 -3.00 2.91
CA ALA A 44 -34.76 -3.01 4.01
C ALA A 44 -33.52 -3.86 3.68
N GLN A 45 -33.72 -5.04 3.09
CA GLN A 45 -32.64 -5.91 2.66
C GLN A 45 -31.76 -5.27 1.57
N ALA A 46 -32.37 -4.59 0.59
CA ALA A 46 -31.63 -3.86 -0.44
C ALA A 46 -30.77 -2.73 0.15
N ALA A 47 -31.30 -2.01 1.15
CA ALA A 47 -30.55 -0.97 1.85
C ALA A 47 -29.38 -1.55 2.66
N GLU A 48 -29.57 -2.69 3.34
CA GLU A 48 -28.51 -3.37 4.07
C GLU A 48 -27.38 -3.82 3.13
N VAL A 49 -27.72 -4.45 2.00
CA VAL A 49 -26.72 -4.88 1.01
C VAL A 49 -25.96 -3.69 0.43
N ALA A 50 -26.64 -2.58 0.14
CA ALA A 50 -25.99 -1.37 -0.36
C ALA A 50 -24.99 -0.80 0.66
N GLU A 51 -25.36 -0.76 1.94
CA GLU A 51 -24.47 -0.30 3.01
C GLU A 51 -23.26 -1.23 3.18
N GLN A 52 -23.49 -2.55 3.17
CA GLN A 52 -22.39 -3.52 3.23
C GLN A 52 -21.42 -3.37 2.06
N GLN A 53 -21.93 -3.14 0.85
CA GLN A 53 -21.08 -2.88 -0.32
C GLN A 53 -20.29 -1.59 -0.18
N HIS A 54 -20.93 -0.52 0.31
CA HIS A 54 -20.26 0.76 0.55
C HIS A 54 -19.10 0.60 1.55
N ILE A 55 -19.36 -0.06 2.69
CA ILE A 55 -18.32 -0.34 3.70
C ILE A 55 -17.21 -1.22 3.11
N SER A 56 -17.56 -2.23 2.31
CA SER A 56 -16.57 -3.10 1.66
C SER A 56 -15.67 -2.33 0.70
N GLN A 57 -16.25 -1.44 -0.11
CA GLN A 57 -15.48 -0.60 -1.04
C GLN A 57 -14.56 0.37 -0.30
N GLN A 58 -15.04 0.95 0.81
CA GLN A 58 -14.22 1.82 1.63
C GLN A 58 -13.03 1.07 2.23
N ARG A 59 -13.25 -0.14 2.77
CA ARG A 59 -12.16 -0.99 3.29
C ARG A 59 -11.15 -1.34 2.22
N GLU A 60 -11.62 -1.71 1.02
CA GLU A 60 -10.73 -2.01 -0.11
C GLU A 60 -9.89 -0.78 -0.50
N GLN A 61 -10.47 0.41 -0.50
CA GLN A 61 -9.73 1.64 -0.77
C GLN A 61 -8.68 1.94 0.32
N ASP A 62 -9.03 1.75 1.59
CA ASP A 62 -8.11 1.93 2.71
C ASP A 62 -6.95 0.92 2.64
N ASP A 63 -7.24 -0.34 2.34
CA ASP A 63 -6.24 -1.40 2.16
C ASP A 63 -5.31 -1.10 0.98
N ASN A 64 -5.86 -0.69 -0.17
CA ASN A 64 -5.09 -0.28 -1.34
C ASN A 64 -4.19 0.92 -1.03
N TYR A 65 -4.70 1.91 -0.29
CA TYR A 65 -3.91 3.06 0.13
C TYR A 65 -2.76 2.65 1.07
N ALA A 66 -3.04 1.78 2.04
CA ALA A 66 -2.03 1.25 2.95
C ALA A 66 -0.95 0.47 2.19
N GLU A 67 -1.33 -0.37 1.22
CA GLU A 67 -0.40 -1.09 0.36
C GLU A 67 0.51 -0.14 -0.43
N ILE A 68 -0.07 0.86 -1.11
CA ILE A 68 0.69 1.87 -1.85
C ILE A 68 1.65 2.62 -0.91
N HIS A 69 1.16 3.08 0.24
CA HIS A 69 1.98 3.77 1.22
C HIS A 69 3.14 2.90 1.70
N ASN A 70 2.89 1.64 2.04
CA ASN A 70 3.91 0.69 2.49
C ASN A 70 4.95 0.41 1.41
N HIS A 71 4.56 0.32 0.15
CA HIS A 71 5.51 0.19 -0.95
C HIS A 71 6.37 1.45 -1.13
N LEU A 72 5.75 2.63 -1.15
CA LEU A 72 6.44 3.90 -1.32
C LEU A 72 7.43 4.19 -0.19
N THR A 73 7.07 3.86 1.04
CA THR A 73 7.90 4.06 2.24
C THR A 73 8.80 2.88 2.54
N GLY A 74 8.65 1.78 1.81
CA GLY A 74 9.41 0.56 2.02
C GLY A 74 10.85 0.69 1.55
N ASN A 75 11.74 -0.07 2.20
CA ASN A 75 13.18 -0.08 1.93
C ASN A 75 13.52 -0.47 0.48
N LEU A 76 12.63 -1.18 -0.21
CA LEU A 76 12.86 -1.62 -1.58
C LEU A 76 12.86 -0.43 -2.55
N LEU A 77 11.84 0.44 -2.49
CA LEU A 77 11.70 1.58 -3.40
C LEU A 77 12.53 2.79 -2.96
N LEU A 78 12.66 3.02 -1.65
CA LEU A 78 13.53 4.10 -1.13
C LEU A 78 15.02 3.81 -1.28
N GLU A 79 15.37 2.55 -1.59
CA GLU A 79 16.75 2.11 -1.75
C GLU A 79 17.64 2.44 -0.53
N ASP A 80 17.07 2.35 0.68
CA ASP A 80 17.77 2.76 1.90
C ASP A 80 19.13 2.03 2.06
N PRO A 81 20.27 2.77 2.13
CA PRO A 81 21.59 2.20 2.39
C PRO A 81 21.69 1.44 3.71
N GLY A 82 20.79 1.72 4.66
CA GLY A 82 20.68 1.01 5.94
C GLY A 82 20.51 -0.51 5.78
N GLY A 83 19.85 -0.96 4.71
CA GLY A 83 19.62 -2.39 4.44
C GLY A 83 20.89 -3.21 4.22
N ALA A 84 22.01 -2.56 3.89
CA ALA A 84 23.30 -3.22 3.69
C ALA A 84 24.11 -3.40 4.99
N LYS A 85 23.69 -2.79 6.11
CA LYS A 85 24.44 -2.85 7.37
C LYS A 85 24.29 -4.24 8.00
N SER A 86 25.43 -4.89 8.29
CA SER A 86 25.42 -6.20 8.95
C SER A 86 25.23 -6.06 10.46
N SER A 87 24.38 -6.91 11.04
CA SER A 87 24.24 -7.04 12.49
C SER A 87 25.48 -7.64 13.17
N LEU A 88 26.37 -8.30 12.40
CA LEU A 88 27.58 -8.95 12.90
C LEU A 88 28.77 -7.98 13.07
N GLY A 89 28.59 -6.69 12.74
CA GLY A 89 29.58 -5.65 12.99
C GLY A 89 29.53 -4.51 11.98
N SER A 90 29.90 -3.31 12.42
CA SER A 90 29.86 -2.08 11.62
C SER A 90 30.78 -2.07 10.39
N HIS A 91 31.83 -2.90 10.39
CA HIS A 91 32.76 -3.05 9.27
C HIS A 91 32.30 -4.06 8.22
N ARG A 92 31.20 -4.79 8.49
CA ARG A 92 30.67 -5.81 7.58
C ARG A 92 29.43 -5.30 6.87
N VAL A 93 29.35 -5.62 5.59
CA VAL A 93 28.24 -5.27 4.72
C VAL A 93 27.59 -6.55 4.23
N ILE A 94 26.26 -6.57 4.19
CA ILE A 94 25.51 -7.68 3.60
C ILE A 94 25.66 -7.56 2.09
N THR A 95 26.33 -8.54 1.48
CA THR A 95 26.85 -8.44 0.10
C THR A 95 25.74 -8.36 -0.95
N ASP A 96 24.61 -9.03 -0.73
CA ASP A 96 23.45 -9.03 -1.63
C ASP A 96 22.70 -7.69 -1.66
N ARG A 97 22.80 -6.89 -0.60
CA ARG A 97 22.11 -5.59 -0.43
C ARG A 97 23.04 -4.39 -0.61
N TRP A 98 24.31 -4.61 -0.94
CA TRP A 98 25.27 -3.54 -1.15
C TRP A 98 24.92 -2.74 -2.42
N LYS A 99 24.68 -1.43 -2.26
CA LYS A 99 24.42 -0.49 -3.40
C LYS A 99 25.54 0.51 -3.71
N GLY A 100 26.53 0.68 -2.85
CA GLY A 100 27.68 1.55 -3.10
C GLY A 100 28.31 2.05 -1.81
N MET A 101 29.36 2.85 -1.94
CA MET A 101 29.89 3.64 -0.81
C MET A 101 29.02 4.87 -0.59
N SER A 102 28.96 5.36 0.65
CA SER A 102 28.24 6.59 0.95
C SER A 102 28.96 7.82 0.36
N PRO A 103 28.25 8.94 0.10
CA PRO A 103 28.87 10.16 -0.38
C PRO A 103 30.02 10.66 0.52
N GLU A 104 29.90 10.48 1.83
CA GLU A 104 30.90 10.87 2.82
C GLU A 104 32.17 10.00 2.69
N GLN A 105 31.99 8.70 2.46
CA GLN A 105 33.12 7.78 2.22
C GLN A 105 33.84 8.13 0.92
N LEU A 106 33.08 8.40 -0.16
CA LEU A 106 33.65 8.83 -1.43
C LEU A 106 34.42 10.16 -1.29
N GLN A 107 33.87 11.11 -0.55
CA GLN A 107 34.53 12.38 -0.27
C GLN A 107 35.87 12.17 0.47
N ALA A 108 35.90 11.29 1.47
CA ALA A 108 37.14 10.98 2.19
C ALA A 108 38.20 10.37 1.27
N VAL A 109 37.80 9.47 0.35
CA VAL A 109 38.70 8.91 -0.67
C VAL A 109 39.27 10.00 -1.57
N TRP A 110 38.45 10.93 -2.04
CA TRP A 110 38.92 12.04 -2.87
C TRP A 110 39.89 12.97 -2.15
N GLN A 111 39.66 13.26 -0.86
CA GLN A 111 40.62 14.05 -0.08
C GLN A 111 41.95 13.32 0.05
N MET A 112 41.92 12.02 0.38
CA MET A 112 43.14 11.24 0.51
C MET A 112 43.91 11.14 -0.82
N GLN A 113 43.21 10.99 -1.95
CA GLN A 113 43.85 11.03 -3.28
C GLN A 113 44.52 12.38 -3.58
N LYS A 114 43.88 13.48 -3.17
CA LYS A 114 44.45 14.83 -3.35
C LYS A 114 45.73 14.99 -2.53
N GLU A 115 45.73 14.53 -1.29
CA GLU A 115 46.91 14.53 -0.41
C GLU A 115 48.04 13.67 -0.99
N GLN A 116 47.72 12.46 -1.49
CA GLN A 116 48.69 11.59 -2.16
C GLN A 116 49.33 12.25 -3.39
N CYS A 117 48.55 12.97 -4.20
CA CYS A 117 49.06 13.70 -5.35
C CYS A 117 50.04 14.82 -4.92
N GLN A 118 49.71 15.56 -3.86
CA GLN A 118 50.58 16.61 -3.33
C GLN A 118 51.88 16.04 -2.76
N GLU A 119 51.79 14.95 -2.01
CA GLU A 119 52.96 14.30 -1.43
C GLU A 119 53.88 13.73 -2.52
N ASN A 120 53.32 13.08 -3.54
CA ASN A 120 54.09 12.60 -4.68
C ASN A 120 54.79 13.73 -5.44
N GLN A 121 54.15 14.90 -5.58
CA GLN A 121 54.81 16.06 -6.18
C GLN A 121 55.98 16.56 -5.34
N ARG A 122 55.82 16.60 -4.01
CA ARG A 122 56.87 17.00 -3.07
C ARG A 122 58.07 16.05 -3.15
N LEU A 123 57.83 14.74 -3.12
CA LEU A 123 58.88 13.73 -3.23
C LEU A 123 59.64 13.85 -4.57
N ARG A 124 58.93 14.03 -5.68
CA ARG A 124 59.57 14.26 -6.99
C ARG A 124 60.41 15.53 -7.04
N GLN A 125 60.02 16.59 -6.32
CA GLN A 125 60.83 17.80 -6.23
C GLN A 125 62.11 17.57 -5.43
N GLN A 126 62.02 16.86 -4.30
CA GLN A 126 63.18 16.52 -3.47
C GLN A 126 64.16 15.61 -4.21
N GLU A 127 63.66 14.62 -4.95
CA GLU A 127 64.49 13.75 -5.78
C GLU A 127 65.25 14.55 -6.84
N ARG A 128 64.57 15.45 -7.57
CA ARG A 128 65.24 16.33 -8.54
C ARG A 128 66.32 17.21 -7.92
N GLN A 129 66.11 17.70 -6.69
CA GLN A 129 67.12 18.49 -5.98
C GLN A 129 68.34 17.65 -5.63
N ARG A 130 68.13 16.45 -5.09
CA ARG A 130 69.22 15.52 -4.76
C ARG A 130 70.02 15.10 -5.99
N ASP A 131 69.33 14.82 -7.10
CA ASP A 131 69.99 14.43 -8.35
C ASP A 131 70.82 15.60 -8.91
N ALA A 132 70.32 16.83 -8.84
CA ALA A 132 71.08 18.03 -9.23
C ALA A 132 72.31 18.27 -8.34
N GLU A 133 72.19 18.06 -7.02
CA GLU A 133 73.33 18.12 -6.09
C GLU A 133 74.38 17.08 -6.42
N TRP A 134 73.96 15.84 -6.74
CA TRP A 134 74.84 14.77 -7.13
C TRP A 134 75.55 15.05 -8.46
N ASP A 135 74.85 15.59 -9.45
CA ASP A 135 75.42 16.00 -10.73
C ASP A 135 76.46 17.12 -10.55
N GLY A 136 76.16 18.14 -9.72
CA GLY A 136 77.12 19.19 -9.38
C GLY A 136 78.38 18.65 -8.72
N GLN A 137 78.25 17.67 -7.80
CA GLN A 137 79.40 17.01 -7.19
C GLN A 137 80.24 16.23 -8.22
N ARG A 138 79.61 15.55 -9.18
CA ARG A 138 80.31 14.86 -10.28
C ARG A 138 81.08 15.82 -11.16
N GLU A 139 80.51 16.95 -11.54
CA GLU A 139 81.18 17.97 -12.33
C GLU A 139 82.39 18.57 -11.61
N LEU A 140 82.27 18.85 -10.31
CA LEU A 140 83.38 19.34 -9.48
C LEU A 140 84.51 18.31 -9.37
N ALA A 141 84.18 17.04 -9.16
CA ALA A 141 85.16 15.96 -9.12
C ALA A 141 85.87 15.78 -10.47
N ALA A 142 85.15 15.89 -11.59
CA ALA A 142 85.73 15.81 -12.93
C ALA A 142 86.65 17.00 -13.28
N ARG A 143 86.41 18.19 -12.70
CA ARG A 143 87.30 19.35 -12.87
C ARG A 143 88.53 19.33 -11.97
N ALA A 144 88.50 18.57 -10.88
CA ALA A 144 89.60 18.44 -9.93
C ALA A 144 90.57 17.29 -10.27
N ALA A 145 90.23 16.44 -11.23
CA ALA A 145 91.08 15.39 -11.81
C ALA A 145 91.83 15.91 -13.04
#